data_AF-A0A9P6NNX5-F1
#
_entry.id   AF-A0A9P6NNX5-F1
#
_cell.length_a   1.000
_cell.length_b   1.000
_cell.length_c   1.000
_cell.angle_alpha   90.00
_cell.angle_beta   90.00
_cell.angle_gamma   90.00
#
_symmetry.space_group_name_H-M   'P 1'
#
loop_
_entity.id
_entity.type
_entity.pdbx_description
1 polymer ?
#
loop_
_entity_poly.entity_id
_entity_poly.type
_entity_poly.pdbx_seq_one_letter_code
_entity_poly.pdbx_strand_id
1 'polypeptide(L)'
;MRELSTTGVIGWHLPKDIEVIFNVQHNCHDAQCPVKVTHKKPVEHQITMIHGPEVAHKSLNSFILNSAALHLPDVLQHWASLPNIPVVPGDWNDTVTQGLSNWKSCLSKQAEDKQK
;
A
#
# COMPACT_ATOMS: atom_id res chain seq x y z
N MET A 1 -18.35 -16.03 -2.98
CA MET A 1 -18.43 -15.76 -1.54
C MET A 1 -17.12 -15.12 -1.10
N ARG A 2 -17.13 -14.17 -0.18
CA ARG A 2 -15.94 -13.57 0.44
C ARG A 2 -16.04 -13.76 1.95
N GLU A 3 -14.93 -14.12 2.57
CA GLU A 3 -14.80 -14.15 4.02
C GLU A 3 -14.45 -12.74 4.48
N LEU A 4 -15.22 -12.21 5.42
CA LEU A 4 -14.90 -10.98 6.14
C LEU A 4 -14.63 -11.37 7.59
N SER A 5 -13.43 -11.08 8.08
CA SER A 5 -13.05 -11.29 9.46
C SER A 5 -12.79 -9.96 10.14
N THR A 6 -13.38 -9.81 11.32
CA THR A 6 -13.00 -8.77 12.29
C THR A 6 -12.44 -9.47 13.52
N THR A 7 -11.82 -8.73 14.45
CA THR A 7 -11.25 -9.30 15.67
C THR A 7 -12.33 -10.06 16.46
N GLY A 8 -12.37 -11.39 16.30
CA GLY A 8 -13.30 -12.30 16.99
C GLY A 8 -14.57 -12.70 16.22
N VAL A 9 -14.80 -12.21 14.99
CA VAL A 9 -16.00 -12.59 14.21
C VAL A 9 -15.63 -12.89 12.76
N ILE A 10 -16.09 -14.03 12.24
CA ILE A 10 -15.97 -14.43 10.84
C ILE A 10 -17.37 -14.48 10.22
N GLY A 11 -17.55 -13.79 9.09
CA GLY A 11 -18.80 -13.77 8.32
C GLY A 11 -18.56 -14.06 6.84
N TRP A 12 -19.57 -14.61 6.18
CA TRP A 12 -19.53 -14.93 4.75
C TRP A 12 -20.53 -14.08 3.98
N HIS A 13 -20.05 -13.36 2.98
CA HIS A 13 -20.87 -12.44 2.18
C HIS A 13 -20.76 -12.77 0.68
N LEU A 14 -21.82 -12.49 -0.08
CA LEU A 14 -21.72 -12.56 -1.53
C LEU A 14 -20.95 -11.32 -2.03
N PRO A 15 -20.11 -11.42 -3.07
CA PRO A 15 -19.37 -10.27 -3.60
C PRO A 15 -20.27 -9.10 -4.01
N LYS A 16 -21.50 -9.38 -4.45
CA LYS A 16 -22.50 -8.37 -4.82
C LYS A 16 -23.03 -7.56 -3.62
N ASP A 17 -22.84 -8.06 -2.40
CA ASP A 17 -23.25 -7.39 -1.17
C ASP A 17 -22.12 -6.52 -0.59
N ILE A 18 -20.96 -6.45 -1.26
CA ILE A 18 -19.80 -5.65 -0.86
C ILE A 18 -19.75 -4.39 -1.72
N GLU A 19 -19.97 -3.23 -1.11
CA GLU A 19 -20.00 -1.94 -1.82
C GLU A 19 -18.60 -1.41 -2.14
N VAL A 20 -17.65 -1.55 -1.21
CA VAL A 20 -16.28 -1.02 -1.35
C VAL A 20 -15.30 -1.84 -0.52
N ILE A 21 -14.05 -1.90 -0.97
CA ILE A 21 -12.94 -2.52 -0.22
C ILE A 21 -11.88 -1.45 0.03
N PHE A 22 -11.69 -1.11 1.30
CA PHE A 22 -10.63 -0.22 1.73
C PHE A 22 -9.32 -0.99 1.92
N ASN A 23 -8.25 -0.49 1.32
CA ASN A 23 -6.90 -0.94 1.63
C ASN A 23 -6.29 0.03 2.65
N VAL A 24 -6.25 -0.38 3.91
CA VAL A 24 -5.67 0.38 5.01
C VAL A 24 -4.44 -0.33 5.56
N GLN A 25 -3.43 0.45 5.94
CA GLN A 25 -2.24 -0.04 6.62
C GLN A 25 -2.06 0.71 7.93
N HIS A 26 -1.56 0.03 8.97
CA HIS A 26 -1.32 0.70 10.26
C HIS A 26 -0.26 1.79 10.10
N ASN A 27 -0.51 2.99 10.64
CA ASN A 27 0.45 4.09 10.62
C ASN A 27 1.55 3.85 11.67
N CYS A 28 2.49 2.98 11.31
CA CYS A 28 3.57 2.54 12.21
C CYS A 28 4.55 3.65 12.56
N HIS A 29 4.65 4.68 11.72
CA HIS A 29 5.51 5.84 11.95
C HIS A 29 5.00 6.66 13.13
N ASP A 30 3.74 7.12 13.06
CA ASP A 30 3.14 7.94 14.12
C ASP A 30 2.95 7.15 15.41
N ALA A 31 2.59 5.87 15.28
CA ALA A 31 2.47 4.97 16.42
C ALA A 31 3.82 4.55 17.01
N GLN A 32 4.95 4.90 16.37
CA GLN A 32 6.30 4.52 16.77
C GLN A 32 6.40 3.01 17.08
N CYS A 33 5.92 2.18 16.16
CA CYS A 33 5.93 0.74 16.34
C CYS A 33 7.37 0.21 16.31
N PRO A 34 7.85 -0.49 17.35
CA PRO A 34 9.19 -1.01 17.36
C PRO A 34 9.33 -2.18 16.38
N VAL A 35 10.47 -2.23 15.70
CA VAL A 35 10.90 -3.44 15.00
C VAL A 35 11.49 -4.39 16.04
N LYS A 36 10.89 -5.58 16.18
CA LYS A 36 11.35 -6.64 17.07
C LYS A 36 11.74 -7.86 16.24
N VAL A 37 12.64 -8.67 16.79
CA VAL A 37 13.05 -9.94 16.20
C VAL A 37 12.18 -11.03 16.83
N THR A 38 11.00 -11.28 16.26
CA THR A 38 9.92 -12.03 16.93
C THR A 38 9.51 -13.33 16.26
N HIS A 39 9.69 -13.49 14.94
CA HIS A 39 9.12 -14.62 14.23
C HIS A 39 10.18 -15.47 13.51
N LYS A 40 10.09 -16.80 13.66
CA LYS A 40 10.83 -17.77 12.85
C LYS A 40 10.39 -17.60 11.40
N LYS A 41 11.29 -17.20 10.51
CA LYS A 41 10.94 -17.10 9.09
C LYS A 41 11.13 -18.47 8.42
N PRO A 42 10.12 -18.97 7.67
CA PRO A 42 10.39 -20.06 6.75
C PRO A 42 11.32 -19.55 5.66
N VAL A 43 12.48 -20.17 5.53
CA VAL A 43 13.37 -20.00 4.38
C VAL A 43 13.20 -21.27 3.56
N GLU A 44 12.80 -21.14 2.30
CA GLU A 44 12.65 -22.30 1.38
C GLU A 44 11.74 -23.41 1.93
N HIS A 45 10.61 -23.04 2.55
CA HIS A 45 9.66 -23.95 3.21
C HIS A 45 10.17 -24.71 4.43
N GLN A 46 11.37 -24.42 4.93
CA GLN A 46 11.90 -25.01 6.15
C GLN A 46 11.79 -24.01 7.31
N ILE A 47 11.27 -24.46 8.45
CA ILE A 47 11.23 -23.64 9.68
C ILE A 47 12.67 -23.44 10.13
N THR A 48 13.21 -22.24 9.90
CA THR A 48 14.55 -21.89 10.37
C THR A 48 14.50 -21.34 11.80
N MET A 49 15.61 -21.41 12.52
CA MET A 49 15.79 -20.70 13.79
C MET A 49 16.18 -19.22 13.59
N ILE A 50 16.20 -18.75 12.35
CA ILE A 50 16.51 -17.37 12.01
C ILE A 50 15.25 -16.54 12.27
N HIS A 51 15.36 -15.66 13.25
CA HIS A 51 14.31 -14.72 13.57
C HIS A 51 14.52 -13.47 12.70
N GLY A 52 13.48 -13.12 11.94
CA GLY A 52 13.53 -11.91 11.13
C GLY A 52 13.05 -10.68 11.92
N PRO A 53 13.50 -9.47 11.55
CA PRO A 53 12.87 -8.24 12.03
C PRO A 53 11.41 -8.17 11.52
N GLU A 54 10.52 -7.80 12.43
CA GLU A 54 9.09 -7.60 12.22
C GLU A 54 8.61 -6.38 13.03
N VAL A 55 7.61 -5.66 12.52
CA VAL A 55 7.03 -4.51 13.23
C VAL A 55 6.03 -5.01 14.28
N ALA A 56 6.32 -4.77 15.57
CA ALA A 56 5.36 -5.03 16.63
C ALA A 56 4.43 -3.83 16.77
N HIS A 57 3.20 -3.95 16.28
CA HIS A 57 2.22 -2.87 16.28
C HIS A 57 1.81 -2.48 17.71
N LYS A 58 1.90 -1.17 18.01
CA LYS A 58 1.26 -0.61 19.21
C LYS A 58 -0.23 -0.44 18.94
N SER A 59 -1.08 -0.58 19.97
CA SER A 59 -2.53 -0.41 19.83
C SER A 59 -2.90 1.07 19.77
N LEU A 60 -2.66 1.67 18.60
CA LEU A 60 -3.16 2.97 18.22
C LEU A 60 -4.10 2.78 17.04
N ASN A 61 -5.30 3.35 17.12
CA ASN A 61 -6.28 3.30 16.05
C ASN A 61 -5.94 4.32 14.95
N SER A 62 -4.72 4.24 14.40
CA SER A 62 -4.22 5.13 13.35
C SER A 62 -3.84 4.32 12.11
N PHE A 63 -4.50 4.62 11.00
CA PHE A 63 -4.37 3.89 9.75
C PHE A 63 -4.19 4.84 8.57
N ILE A 64 -3.37 4.42 7.61
CA ILE A 64 -3.16 5.07 6.32
C ILE A 64 -4.06 4.37 5.31
N LEU A 65 -4.99 5.12 4.71
CA LEU A 65 -5.84 4.64 3.63
C LEU A 65 -5.15 4.83 2.28
N ASN A 66 -5.10 3.76 1.48
CA ASN A 66 -4.76 3.89 0.06
C ASN A 66 -5.99 4.39 -0.71
N SER A 67 -6.04 5.70 -0.93
CA SER A 67 -7.14 6.38 -1.64
C SER A 67 -7.09 6.22 -3.17
N ALA A 68 -6.00 5.66 -3.72
CA ALA A 68 -5.77 5.53 -5.14
C ALA A 68 -6.09 4.13 -5.69
N ALA A 69 -6.95 3.36 -5.01
CA ALA A 69 -7.28 2.02 -5.49
C ALA A 69 -8.11 2.09 -6.80
N LEU A 70 -7.68 1.32 -7.79
CA LEU A 70 -8.16 1.40 -9.17
C LEU A 70 -9.64 1.02 -9.37
N HIS A 71 -10.24 0.28 -8.43
CA HIS A 71 -11.58 -0.27 -8.62
C HIS A 71 -12.70 0.74 -8.32
N LEU A 72 -12.46 1.74 -7.46
CA LEU A 72 -13.44 2.76 -7.04
C LEU A 72 -12.75 4.05 -6.53
N PRO A 73 -11.96 4.75 -7.36
CA PRO A 73 -11.16 5.90 -6.91
C PRO A 73 -12.02 7.04 -6.35
N ASP A 74 -13.20 7.31 -6.92
CA ASP A 74 -14.07 8.40 -6.48
C ASP A 74 -14.57 8.21 -5.04
N VAL A 75 -15.01 6.99 -4.72
CA VAL A 75 -15.47 6.62 -3.37
C VAL A 75 -14.30 6.76 -2.39
N LEU A 76 -13.14 6.22 -2.73
CA LEU A 76 -11.98 6.24 -1.84
C LEU A 76 -11.42 7.65 -1.61
N GLN A 77 -11.43 8.50 -2.63
CA GLN A 77 -11.07 9.91 -2.50
C GLN A 77 -12.06 10.66 -1.63
N HIS A 78 -13.37 10.43 -1.81
CA HIS A 78 -14.40 11.03 -0.98
C HIS A 78 -14.20 10.66 0.51
N TRP A 79 -14.02 9.36 0.80
CA TRP A 79 -13.76 8.89 2.16
C TRP A 79 -12.45 9.42 2.75
N ALA A 80 -11.42 9.61 1.92
CA ALA A 80 -10.16 10.23 2.31
C ALA A 80 -10.23 11.76 2.44
N SER A 81 -11.40 12.38 2.20
CA SER A 81 -11.57 13.84 2.14
C SER A 81 -10.61 14.51 1.14
N LEU A 82 -10.28 13.80 0.05
CA LEU A 82 -9.46 14.31 -1.03
C LEU A 82 -10.32 15.04 -2.06
N PRO A 83 -9.78 16.07 -2.72
CA PRO A 83 -10.49 16.71 -3.81
C PRO A 83 -10.68 15.71 -4.95
N ASN A 84 -11.93 15.46 -5.33
CA ASN A 84 -12.25 14.69 -6.52
C ASN A 84 -12.12 15.63 -7.74
N ILE A 85 -10.93 15.64 -8.32
CA ILE A 85 -10.60 16.45 -9.50
C ILE A 85 -10.72 15.55 -10.72
N PRO A 86 -11.64 15.83 -11.66
CA PRO A 86 -11.75 15.06 -12.89
C PRO A 86 -10.43 15.11 -13.68
N VAL A 87 -9.89 13.94 -13.99
CA VAL A 87 -8.69 13.83 -14.84
C VAL A 87 -9.11 14.06 -16.29
N VAL A 88 -8.54 15.08 -16.93
CA VAL A 88 -8.79 15.36 -18.35
C VAL A 88 -7.77 14.64 -19.24
N PRO A 89 -8.06 14.39 -20.52
CA PRO A 89 -7.11 13.72 -21.42
C PRO A 89 -5.73 14.40 -21.51
N GLY A 90 -5.67 15.73 -21.33
CA GLY A 90 -4.41 16.48 -21.28
C GLY A 90 -3.50 16.02 -20.13
N ASP A 91 -4.07 15.81 -18.94
CA ASP A 91 -3.32 15.39 -17.75
C ASP A 91 -2.63 14.04 -17.95
N TRP A 92 -3.25 13.13 -18.71
CA TRP A 92 -2.65 11.85 -19.08
C TRP A 92 -1.43 12.02 -19.97
N ASN A 93 -1.54 12.86 -21.01
CA ASN A 93 -0.40 13.15 -21.90
C ASN A 93 0.76 13.77 -21.12
N ASP A 94 0.46 14.73 -20.25
CA ASP A 94 1.48 15.41 -19.44
C ASP A 94 2.14 14.43 -18.48
N THR A 95 1.35 13.62 -17.78
CA THR A 95 1.86 12.62 -16.83
C THR A 95 2.74 11.58 -17.51
N VAL A 96 2.30 11.03 -18.65
CA VAL A 96 3.07 10.03 -19.41
C VAL A 96 4.37 10.64 -19.94
N THR A 97 4.29 11.85 -20.50
CA THR A 97 5.47 12.55 -21.04
C THR A 97 6.48 12.87 -19.95
N GLN A 98 6.02 13.37 -18.82
CA GLN A 98 6.85 13.67 -17.66
C GLN A 98 7.48 12.41 -17.07
N GLY A 99 6.69 11.33 -16.90
CA GLY A 99 7.16 10.04 -16.43
C GLY A 99 8.27 9.47 -17.33
N LEU A 100 8.07 9.52 -18.66
CA LEU A 100 9.07 9.08 -19.63
C LEU A 100 10.36 9.92 -19.57
N SER A 101 10.23 11.25 -19.43
CA SER A 101 11.39 12.14 -19.31
C SER A 101 12.19 11.86 -18.03
N ASN A 102 11.50 11.70 -16.90
CA ASN A 102 12.11 11.34 -15.62
C ASN A 102 12.83 9.99 -15.72
N TRP A 103 12.20 8.98 -16.32
CA TRP A 103 12.81 7.68 -16.55
C TRP A 103 14.11 7.80 -17.36
N LYS A 104 14.10 8.54 -18.47
CA LYS A 104 15.30 8.77 -19.30
C LYS A 104 16.41 9.47 -18.50
N SER A 105 16.06 10.44 -17.66
CA SER A 105 17.04 11.15 -16.82
C SER A 105 17.68 10.25 -15.76
N CYS A 106 16.96 9.24 -15.26
CA CYS A 106 17.53 8.25 -14.34
C CYS A 106 18.56 7.36 -15.05
N LEU A 107 18.32 7.01 -16.32
CA LEU A 107 19.26 6.21 -17.12
C LEU A 107 20.55 6.98 -17.43
N SER A 108 20.48 8.30 -17.64
CA SER A 108 21.69 9.12 -17.87
C SER A 108 22.54 9.26 -16.60
N LYS A 109 21.91 9.45 -15.43
CA LYS A 109 22.61 9.51 -14.14
C LYS A 109 23.31 8.19 -13.79
N GLN A 110 22.69 7.06 -14.10
CA GLN A 110 23.29 5.74 -13.91
C GLN A 110 24.49 5.45 -14.85
N ALA A 111 24.59 6.14 -15.99
CA ALA A 111 25.74 6.02 -16.88
C ALA A 111 26.93 6.85 -16.40
N GLU A 112 26.68 8.00 -15.77
CA GLU A 112 27.71 8.87 -15.19
C GLU A 112 28.30 8.29 -13.89
N ASP A 113 27.48 7.66 -13.04
CA ASP A 113 27.95 7.00 -11.81
C ASP A 113 28.79 5.74 -12.05
N LYS A 114 28.71 5.13 -13.25
CA LYS A 114 29.55 3.97 -13.64
C LYS A 114 30.92 4.36 -14.21
N GLN A 115 31.21 5.65 -14.36
CA GLN A 115 32.50 6.16 -14.87
C GLN A 115 33.42 6.71 -13.76
N LYS A 116 33.02 6.58 -12.49
CA LYS A 116 33.89 6.79 -11.31
C LYS A 116 34.27 5.46 -10.69
#